data_AF-A0A7W1JKF2-F1
#
_entry.id   AF-A0A7W1JKF2-F1
#
_cell.length_a   1.000
_cell.length_b   1.000
_cell.length_c   1.000
_cell.angle_alpha   90.00
_cell.angle_beta   90.00
_cell.angle_gamma   90.00
#
_symmetry.space_group_name_H-M   'P 1'
#
loop_
_entity.id
_entity.type
_entity.pdbx_description
1 polymer ?
#
loop_
_entity_poly.entity_id
_entity_poly.type
_entity_poly.pdbx_seq_one_letter_code
_entity_poly.pdbx_strand_id
1 'polypeptide(L)' 'SVVAYVAPALLGEGPAAVGFVGVTSLADALRLDLVDVRRVGPDVRIEAHLPSNPPGPFAP' A
#
# COMPACT_ATOMS: atom_id res chain seq x y z
N SER A 1 -8.09 6.89 3.52
CA SER A 1 -7.63 6.78 2.13
C SER A 1 -6.12 6.97 2.10
N VAL A 2 -5.45 6.30 1.17
CA VAL A 2 -3.99 6.32 0.99
C VAL A 2 -3.70 6.72 -0.45
N VAL A 3 -2.72 7.59 -0.64
CA VAL A 3 -2.18 7.95 -1.97
C VAL A 3 -0.67 7.73 -1.93
N ALA A 4 -0.17 6.81 -2.75
CA ALA A 4 1.25 6.50 -2.86
C ALA A 4 1.80 6.93 -4.22
N TYR A 5 2.97 7.57 -4.23
CA TYR A 5 3.71 7.89 -5.44
C TYR A 5 4.98 7.03 -5.51
N VAL A 6 5.20 6.36 -6.64
CA VAL A 6 6.34 5.50 -6.88
C VAL A 6 7.11 6.03 -8.07
N ALA A 7 8.35 6.47 -7.82
CA ALA A 7 9.27 6.87 -8.86
C ALA A 7 10.04 5.66 -9.43
N PRO A 8 10.45 5.68 -10.70
CA PRO A 8 11.25 4.61 -11.31
C PRO A 8 12.74 4.76 -10.96
N ALA A 9 13.07 4.83 -9.67
CA ALA A 9 14.42 5.01 -9.16
C ALA A 9 14.71 4.09 -7.96
N LEU A 10 15.95 3.59 -7.88
CA LEU A 10 16.43 2.80 -6.74
C LEU A 10 17.28 3.69 -5.85
N LEU A 11 16.87 3.86 -4.59
CA LEU A 11 17.54 4.76 -3.63
C LEU A 11 18.56 4.07 -2.72
N GLY A 12 18.75 2.75 -2.85
CA GLY A 12 19.60 1.97 -1.94
C GLY A 12 19.01 1.89 -0.52
N GLU A 13 19.86 1.91 0.51
CA GLU A 13 19.52 1.83 1.95
C GLU A 13 18.84 3.11 2.51
N GLY A 14 18.12 3.84 1.65
CA GLY A 14 17.42 5.07 2.04
C GLY A 14 16.25 4.81 2.99
N PRO A 15 15.69 5.88 3.60
CA PRO A 15 14.54 5.76 4.49
C PRO A 15 13.35 5.09 3.82
N ALA A 16 12.73 4.11 4.50
CA ALA A 16 11.51 3.48 4.02
C ALA A 16 10.35 4.48 4.03
N ALA A 17 9.52 4.44 2.97
CA ALA A 17 8.32 5.27 2.88
C ALA A 17 7.27 4.94 3.96
N VAL A 18 7.31 3.72 4.49
CA VAL A 18 6.45 3.23 5.57
C VAL A 18 7.35 2.60 6.64
N GLY A 19 7.17 3.03 7.89
CA GLY A 19 7.88 2.46 9.03
C GLY A 19 7.35 1.08 9.43
N PHE A 20 7.83 0.54 10.55
CA PHE A 20 7.33 -0.73 11.07
C PHE A 20 5.83 -0.66 11.41
N VAL A 21 5.04 -1.58 10.85
CA VAL A 21 3.57 -1.60 11.01
C VAL A 21 3.08 -2.79 11.85
N GLY A 22 3.98 -3.57 12.46
CA GLY A 22 3.60 -4.68 13.34
C GLY A 22 3.13 -5.96 12.63
N VAL A 23 3.12 -6.00 11.30
CA VAL A 23 2.73 -7.18 10.51
C VAL A 23 3.93 -8.10 10.26
N THR A 24 3.77 -9.39 10.56
CA THR A 24 4.84 -10.39 10.45
C THR A 24 4.65 -11.34 9.26
N SER A 25 3.45 -11.34 8.67
CA SER A 25 3.13 -12.11 7.46
C SER A 25 2.26 -11.31 6.49
N LEU A 26 2.24 -11.73 5.22
CA LEU A 26 1.38 -11.12 4.20
C LEU A 26 -0.12 -11.39 4.45
N ALA A 27 -0.46 -12.41 5.26
CA ALA A 27 -1.84 -12.68 5.66
C ALA A 27 -2.34 -11.67 6.70
N ASP A 28 -1.45 -11.18 7.57
CA ASP A 28 -1.76 -10.15 8.57
C ASP A 28 -1.73 -8.73 7.98
N ALA A 29 -1.27 -8.59 6.73
CA ALA A 29 -1.17 -7.31 6.07
C ALA A 29 -2.55 -6.66 5.92
N LEU A 30 -2.65 -5.40 6.33
CA LEU A 30 -3.82 -4.56 6.08
C LEU A 30 -4.02 -4.41 4.56
N ARG A 31 -4.96 -5.17 4.00
CA ARG A 31 -5.32 -5.09 2.58
C ARG A 31 -6.19 -3.87 2.34
N LEU A 32 -5.78 -3.04 1.39
CA LEU A 32 -6.53 -1.88 0.94
C LEU A 32 -7.25 -2.22 -0.36
N ASP A 33 -8.41 -1.61 -0.55
CA ASP A 33 -9.16 -1.65 -1.79
C ASP A 33 -8.60 -0.59 -2.75
N LEU A 34 -8.13 -1.03 -3.92
CA LEU A 34 -7.56 -0.17 -4.93
C LEU A 34 -8.64 0.70 -5.59
N VAL A 35 -8.39 1.99 -5.68
CA VAL A 35 -9.29 2.98 -6.32
C VAL A 35 -8.82 3.33 -7.73
N ASP A 36 -7.55 3.70 -7.87
CA ASP A 36 -6.97 4.18 -9.14
C ASP A 36 -5.47 3.87 -9.19
N VAL A 37 -4.97 3.62 -10.40
CA VAL A 37 -3.54 3.59 -10.70
C VAL A 37 -3.32 4.38 -11.98
N ARG A 38 -2.54 5.44 -11.88
CA ARG A 38 -2.21 6.27 -13.05
C ARG A 38 -0.78 6.76 -13.04
N ARG A 39 -0.25 7.06 -14.21
CA ARG A 39 1.04 7.75 -14.34
C ARG A 39 0.89 9.24 -14.09
N VAL A 40 1.90 9.83 -13.45
CA VAL A 40 2.04 11.28 -13.24
C VAL A 40 3.48 11.64 -13.63
N GLY A 41 3.66 12.10 -14.87
CA GLY A 41 5.00 12.22 -15.45
C GLY A 41 5.70 10.86 -15.50
N PRO A 42 6.95 10.74 -15.01
CA PRO A 42 7.67 9.47 -14.96
C PRO A 42 7.21 8.53 -13.83
N ASP A 43 6.41 9.03 -12.88
CA ASP A 43 6.03 8.30 -11.67
C ASP A 43 4.67 7.61 -11.80
N VAL A 44 4.35 6.73 -10.86
CA VAL A 44 3.04 6.08 -10.72
C VAL A 44 2.37 6.54 -9.43
N ARG A 45 1.12 6.99 -9.53
CA ARG A 45 0.22 7.28 -8.40
C ARG A 45 -0.73 6.11 -8.20
N ILE A 46 -0.80 5.61 -6.97
CA ILE A 46 -1.76 4.59 -6.51
C ILE A 46 -2.67 5.25 -5.49
N GLU A 47 -3.98 5.13 -5.67
CA GLU A 47 -4.98 5.55 -4.69
C GLU A 47 -5.72 4.31 -4.16
N ALA A 48 -5.86 4.23 -2.84
CA ALA A 48 -6.51 3.09 -2.19
C ALA A 48 -7.26 3.53 -0.92
N HIS A 49 -8.20 2.71 -0.46
CA HIS A 49 -8.95 2.96 0.78
C HIS A 49 -8.99 1.71 1.66
N LEU A 50 -9.32 1.90 2.93
CA LEU A 50 -9.56 0.77 3.82
C LEU A 50 -10.85 0.08 3.38
N PRO A 51 -10.91 -1.27 3.44
CA PRO A 51 -12.12 -2.00 3.16
C PRO A 51 -13.25 -1.51 4.06
N SER A 52 -14.42 -1.27 3.46
CA SER A 52 -15.62 -0.88 4.22
C SER A 52 -16.14 -2.02 5.10
N ASN A 53 -15.81 -3.27 4.75
CA ASN A 53 -16.01 -4.45 5.57
C ASN A 53 -14.65 -5.14 5.78
N PRO A 54 -13.96 -4.94 6.91
CA PRO A 54 -12.77 -5.72 7.20
C PRO A 54 -13.15 -7.21 7.23
N PRO A 55 -12.33 -8.12 6.68
CA PRO A 55 -12.61 -9.55 6.80
C PRO A 55 -12.80 -9.87 8.28
N GLY A 56 -13.92 -10.50 8.62
CA GLY A 56 -14.18 -10.96 9.98
C GLY A 56 -13.07 -11.92 10.43
N PRO A 57 -12.80 -12.04 11.75
CA PRO A 57 -11.88 -13.05 12.22
C PRO A 57 -12.44 -14.41 11.78
N PHE A 58 -11.70 -15.13 10.94
CA PHE A 58 -12.09 -16.35 10.20
C PHE A 58 -12.98 -16.14 8.96
N ALA A 59 -12.36 -15.79 7.83
CA ALA A 59 -12.83 -16.23 6.50
C ALA A 59 -12.05 -17.51 6.12
N PRO A 60 -12.68 -18.50 5.44
CA PRO A 60 -12.28 -19.91 5.43
C PRO A 60 -10.89 -20.21 4.84
#